data_AF-A0A3A1VI51-F1
#
_entry.id   AF-A0A3A1VI51-F1
#
_cell.length_a   1.000
_cell.length_b   1.000
_cell.length_c   1.000
_cell.angle_alpha   90.00
_cell.angle_beta   90.00
_cell.angle_gamma   90.00
#
_symmetry.space_group_name_H-M   'P 1'
#
loop_
_entity.id
_entity.type
_entity.pdbx_description
1 polymer ?
#
loop_
_entity_poly.entity_id
_entity_poly.type
_entity_poly.pdbx_seq_one_letter_code
_entity_poly.pdbx_strand_id
1 'polypeptide(L)' 'MRCQCRNQIEKLRTIMELTYEEYLSFTDPTVLLASQALDDALVQYRQCPHFEYCNNWGRKEKKEESNTLVC' A
#
# COMPACT_ATOMS: atom_id res chain seq x y z
N MET A 1 -18.67 5.03 3.75
CA MET A 1 -17.81 5.37 2.60
C MET A 1 -16.57 6.11 3.07
N ARG A 2 -15.63 5.45 3.75
CA ARG A 2 -14.37 6.09 4.18
C ARG A 2 -13.25 5.23 3.60
N CYS A 3 -12.28 5.84 2.91
CA CYS A 3 -11.14 5.19 2.24
C CYS A 3 -11.34 4.70 0.78
N GLN A 4 -12.17 5.36 -0.02
CA GLN A 4 -12.35 4.99 -1.45
C GLN A 4 -11.04 4.99 -2.25
N CYS A 5 -10.10 5.89 -1.94
CA CYS A 5 -8.77 5.90 -2.58
C CYS A 5 -7.98 4.61 -2.38
N ARG A 6 -8.27 3.86 -1.32
CA ARG A 6 -7.61 2.60 -1.02
C ARG A 6 -8.02 1.49 -1.99
N ASN A 7 -9.25 1.55 -2.53
CA ASN A 7 -9.74 0.55 -3.49
C ASN A 7 -8.86 0.49 -4.74
N GLN A 8 -8.34 1.63 -5.20
CA GLN A 8 -7.46 1.68 -6.36
C GLN A 8 -6.12 0.99 -6.08
N ILE A 9 -5.57 1.15 -4.87
CA ILE A 9 -4.34 0.47 -4.45
C ILE A 9 -4.55 -1.04 -4.41
N GLU A 10 -5.63 -1.52 -3.78
CA GLU A 10 -5.87 -2.97 -3.68
C GLU A 10 -6.08 -3.59 -5.08
N LYS A 11 -6.75 -2.88 -6.00
CA LYS A 11 -6.88 -3.31 -7.39
C LYS A 11 -5.51 -3.42 -8.09
N LEU A 12 -4.67 -2.40 -7.96
CA LEU A 12 -3.34 -2.39 -8.57
C LEU A 12 -2.41 -3.43 -7.97
N ARG A 13 -2.54 -3.69 -6.66
CA ARG A 13 -1.83 -4.76 -5.98
C ARG A 13 -2.18 -6.13 -6.57
N THR A 14 -3.46 -6.43 -6.75
CA THR A 14 -3.88 -7.69 -7.39
C THR A 14 -3.37 -7.78 -8.83
N ILE A 15 -3.36 -6.68 -9.59
CA ILE A 15 -2.79 -6.66 -10.94
C ILE A 15 -1.30 -7.00 -10.89
N MET A 16 -0.53 -6.40 -9.98
CA MET A 16 0.89 -6.66 -9.84
C MET A 16 1.18 -8.12 -9.45
N GLU A 17 0.41 -8.67 -8.51
CA GLU A 17 0.51 -10.08 -8.09
C GLU A 17 0.24 -11.02 -9.29
N LEU A 18 -0.85 -10.83 -10.03
CA LEU A 18 -1.18 -11.63 -11.21
C LEU A 18 -0.15 -11.47 -12.34
N THR A 19 0.34 -10.26 -12.57
CA THR A 19 1.37 -10.01 -13.60
C THR A 19 2.66 -10.74 -13.21
N TYR A 20 3.06 -10.73 -11.95
CA TYR A 20 4.23 -11.49 -11.53
C TYR A 20 4.00 -13.00 -11.67
N GLU A 21 2.82 -13.52 -11.34
CA GLU A 21 2.50 -14.94 -11.51
C GLU A 21 2.56 -15.40 -12.97
N GLU A 22 2.21 -14.52 -13.92
CA GLU A 22 2.26 -14.80 -15.36
C GLU A 22 3.70 -14.81 -15.91
N TYR A 23 4.50 -13.80 -15.56
CA TYR A 23 5.84 -13.60 -16.16
C TYR A 23 6.98 -14.20 -15.31
N LEU A 24 6.75 -14.45 -14.03
CA LEU A 24 7.70 -15.00 -13.05
C LEU A 24 9.05 -14.25 -12.99
N SER A 25 9.04 -12.95 -13.31
CA SER A 25 10.23 -12.12 -13.36
C SER A 25 9.95 -10.70 -12.91
N PHE A 26 10.67 -10.23 -11.90
CA PHE A 26 10.59 -8.84 -11.44
C PHE A 26 11.24 -7.83 -12.39
N THR A 27 12.04 -8.30 -13.35
CA THR A 27 12.66 -7.44 -14.36
C THR A 27 11.90 -7.43 -15.68
N ASP A 28 10.81 -8.20 -15.78
CA ASP A 28 9.95 -8.14 -16.96
C ASP A 28 9.37 -6.73 -17.11
N PRO A 29 9.41 -6.12 -18.30
CA PRO A 29 8.87 -4.78 -18.52
C PRO A 29 7.41 -4.61 -18.08
N THR A 30 6.60 -5.66 -18.20
CA THR A 30 5.18 -5.65 -17.81
C THR A 30 5.03 -5.61 -16.30
N VAL A 31 5.83 -6.42 -15.58
CA VAL A 31 5.87 -6.41 -14.11
C VAL A 31 6.41 -5.08 -13.59
N LEU A 32 7.42 -4.51 -14.24
CA LEU A 32 7.93 -3.18 -13.90
C LEU A 32 6.89 -2.08 -14.10
N LEU A 33 6.12 -2.12 -15.19
CA LEU A 33 5.02 -1.17 -15.43
C LEU A 33 3.90 -1.31 -14.38
N ALA A 34 3.53 -2.54 -14.03
CA ALA A 34 2.55 -2.79 -12.97
C ALA A 34 3.04 -2.28 -11.61
N SER A 35 4.33 -2.48 -11.30
CA SER A 35 4.98 -1.95 -10.09
C SER A 35 4.95 -0.43 -10.07
N GLN A 36 5.34 0.23 -11.16
CA GLN A 36 5.32 1.68 -11.26
C GLN A 36 3.92 2.26 -11.05
N ALA A 37 2.90 1.64 -11.67
CA ALA A 37 1.52 2.08 -11.50
C ALA A 37 1.03 1.96 -10.04
N LEU A 38 1.46 0.90 -9.33
CA LEU A 38 1.17 0.74 -7.91
C LEU A 38 1.88 1.79 -7.06
N ASP A 39 3.16 2.07 -7.33
CA ASP A 39 3.93 3.10 -6.63
C ASP A 39 3.30 4.49 -6.82
N ASP A 40 2.91 4.84 -8.05
CA ASP A 40 2.24 6.10 -8.35
C ASP A 40 0.91 6.23 -7.59
N ALA A 41 0.12 5.16 -7.51
CA ALA A 41 -1.11 5.15 -6.74
C ALA A 41 -0.87 5.29 -5.23
N LEU A 42 0.20 4.71 -4.69
CA LEU A 42 0.60 4.87 -3.30
C LEU A 42 1.01 6.32 -2.99
N VAL A 43 1.70 6.99 -3.93
CA VAL A 43 2.02 8.42 -3.81
C VAL A 43 0.75 9.25 -3.79
N GLN A 44 -0.19 9.00 -4.70
CA GLN A 44 -1.48 9.72 -4.74
C GLN A 44 -2.34 9.45 -3.50
N TYR A 45 -2.30 8.24 -2.95
CA TYR A 45 -3.05 7.90 -1.75
C TYR A 45 -2.66 8.73 -0.53
N ARG A 46 -1.40 9.15 -0.41
CA ARG A 46 -0.94 10.07 0.65
C ARG A 46 -1.62 11.43 0.59
N GLN A 47 -2.17 11.80 -0.57
CA GLN A 47 -2.89 13.06 -0.78
C GLN A 47 -4.40 12.91 -0.54
N CYS A 48 -4.89 11.70 -0.27
CA CYS A 48 -6.32 11.47 -0.15
C CYS A 48 -6.92 12.06 1.14
N PRO A 49 -8.16 12.58 1.08
CA PRO A 49 -8.89 12.98 2.25
C PRO A 49 -8.96 11.85 3.27
N HIS A 50 -8.69 12.17 4.54
CA HIS A 50 -8.67 11.21 5.64
C HIS A 50 -7.59 10.11 5.51
N PHE A 51 -6.49 10.38 4.79
CA PHE A 51 -5.33 9.47 4.68
C PHE A 51 -4.92 8.90 6.05
N GLU A 52 -4.72 9.74 7.07
CA GLU A 52 -4.32 9.29 8.40
C GLU A 52 -5.29 8.28 9.03
N TYR A 53 -6.60 8.53 8.92
CA TYR A 53 -7.61 7.61 9.42
C TYR A 53 -7.61 6.29 8.64
N CYS A 54 -7.47 6.37 7.32
CA CYS A 54 -7.51 5.22 6.43
C CYS A 54 -6.24 4.36 6.47
N ASN A 55 -5.08 4.99 6.66
CA ASN A 55 -3.79 4.33 6.80
C ASN A 55 -3.67 3.59 8.13
N ASN A 56 -4.35 4.09 9.17
CA ASN A 56 -4.44 3.45 10.47
C ASN A 56 -5.68 2.54 10.61
N TRP A 57 -6.53 2.48 9.59
CA TRP A 57 -7.73 1.63 9.62
C TRP A 57 -7.34 0.15 9.71
N GLY A 58 -7.65 -0.48 10.83
CA GLY A 58 -7.29 -1.88 11.11
C GLY A 58 -5.92 -2.06 11.79
N ARG A 59 -5.18 -0.99 12.08
CA ARG A 59 -4.11 -1.06 13.07
C ARG A 59 -4.76 -1.18 14.44
N LYS A 60 -4.62 -2.35 15.08
CA LYS A 60 -4.80 -2.45 16.53
C LYS A 60 -3.71 -1.57 17.13
N GLU A 61 -4.08 -0.49 17.81
CA GLU A 61 -3.14 0.25 18.65
C GLU A 61 -2.45 -0.76 19.56
N LYS A 62 -1.18 -1.03 19.32
CA LYS A 62 -0.35 -1.62 20.36
C LYS A 62 -0.28 -0.52 21.40
N LYS A 63 -1.00 -0.68 22.51
CA LYS A 63 -0.80 0.15 23.71
C LYS A 63 0.71 0.19 23.92
N GLU A 64 1.29 1.37 23.76
CA GLU A 64 2.66 1.65 24.18
C GLU A 64 2.69 1.43 25.69
N GLU A 65 3.18 0.28 26.13
CA GLU A 65 3.84 0.22 27.42
C GLU A 65 5.16 0.98 27.24
N SER A 66 5.13 2.28 27.56
CA SER A 66 6.33 3.04 27.87
C SER A 66 7.17 2.24 28.86
N ASN A 67 8.26 1.64 28.38
CA ASN A 67 9.39 1.41 29.25
C ASN A 67 10.61 2.04 28.60
N THR A 68 10.85 3.27 29.04
CA THR A 68 12.05 4.06 28.80
C THR A 68 13.28 3.20 29.08
N LEU A 69 13.95 2.71 28.04
CA LEU A 69 15.34 2.33 28.18
C LEU A 69 16.15 3.63 28.09
N VAL A 70 16.47 4.16 29.26
CA VAL A 70 17.52 5.18 29.44
C VAL A 70 18.82 4.52 28.97
N CYS A 71 19.49 5.15 27.99
CA CYS A 71 20.86 4.82 27.61
C CYS A 71 21.83 5.12 28.75
#